data_AF-A0AAV7HHJ1-F1
#
_entry.id   AF-A0AAV7HHJ1-F1
#
_cell.length_a   1.000
_cell.length_b   1.000
_cell.length_c   1.000
_cell.angle_alpha   90.00
_cell.angle_beta   90.00
_cell.angle_gamma   90.00
#
_symmetry.space_group_name_H-M   'P 1'
#
loop_
_entity.id
_entity.type
_entity.pdbx_description
1 polymer ?
#
loop_
_entity_poly.entity_id
_entity_poly.type
_entity_poly.pdbx_seq_one_letter_code
_entity_poly.pdbx_strand_id
1 'polypeptide(L)'
;MANESSAVRKVFQMLISLAIQRCRLSGILCRLTISIKCFHELETPSVRISVSDTGVGSSLEEFRTMDLEAHLYHWDKWDGLLSITTTSINEKDIHHYRLNLQETVFSRISGTEVYFSTNEENTDEFVTWVVHFVQKMLVLKVQGIVVDLSVQNMDNNCSIHEHFLPKTEDPFLVPAPLSVSNIEAMSSGLEDYILKHRGSAEIVCSVRREDLKVGMGHASNLRTVRNAGHVFDVAIVIAPATTMPCCLRASSQTTEVLYFQNFSPSSIPKLALSALEGIKWPTYGLKLKEILVDRDGFAVLQWEDLPLAHMDIAIHSFYIKYPTPIGTY
;
A
#
# COMPACT_ATOMS: atom_id res chain seq x y z
N MET A 1 14.08 16.18 14.71
CA MET A 1 14.73 15.61 13.51
C MET A 1 13.80 14.52 13.00
N ALA A 2 13.37 14.59 11.73
CA ALA A 2 12.65 13.47 11.14
C ALA A 2 13.61 12.28 11.05
N ASN A 3 13.20 11.12 11.53
CA ASN A 3 14.04 9.92 11.60
C ASN A 3 13.45 8.94 10.59
N GLU A 4 14.22 8.64 9.56
CA GLU A 4 13.72 8.17 8.25
C GLU A 4 13.19 6.73 8.31
N SER A 5 12.21 6.39 7.44
CA SER A 5 11.73 5.00 7.31
C SER A 5 12.87 4.06 6.93
N SER A 6 12.96 2.87 7.54
CA SER A 6 14.08 1.95 7.34
C SER A 6 14.20 1.49 5.88
N ALA A 7 15.43 1.16 5.45
CA ALA A 7 15.71 0.69 4.10
C ALA A 7 14.81 -0.51 3.71
N VAL A 8 14.61 -1.43 4.66
CA VAL A 8 13.69 -2.58 4.59
C VAL A 8 12.27 -2.17 4.19
N ARG A 9 11.69 -1.18 4.87
CA ARG A 9 10.33 -0.69 4.61
C ARG A 9 10.23 -0.07 3.21
N LYS A 10 11.24 0.70 2.78
CA LYS A 10 11.28 1.26 1.41
C LYS A 10 11.41 0.19 0.33
N VAL A 11 12.31 -0.77 0.50
CA VAL A 11 12.47 -1.90 -0.43
C VAL A 11 11.17 -2.65 -0.58
N PHE A 12 10.49 -2.97 0.53
CA PHE A 12 9.17 -3.59 0.52
C PHE A 12 8.14 -2.77 -0.27
N GLN A 13 8.03 -1.46 0.01
CA GLN A 13 7.14 -0.53 -0.72
C GLN A 13 7.42 -0.53 -2.24
N MET A 14 8.70 -0.53 -2.64
CA MET A 14 9.10 -0.54 -4.04
C MET A 14 8.75 -1.88 -4.72
N LEU A 15 9.06 -3.01 -4.09
CA LEU A 15 8.72 -4.35 -4.61
C LEU A 15 7.20 -4.52 -4.82
N ILE A 16 6.38 -4.05 -3.88
CA ILE A 16 4.92 -4.03 -4.02
C ILE A 16 4.49 -3.13 -5.19
N SER A 17 5.06 -1.93 -5.30
CA SER A 17 4.72 -0.97 -6.38
C SER A 17 5.00 -1.55 -7.77
N LEU A 18 6.16 -2.21 -7.93
CA LEU A 18 6.53 -2.89 -9.16
C LEU A 18 5.60 -4.08 -9.45
N ALA A 19 5.30 -4.91 -8.45
CA ALA A 19 4.39 -6.05 -8.61
C ALA A 19 2.96 -5.62 -9.03
N ILE A 20 2.43 -4.55 -8.43
CA ILE A 20 1.14 -3.94 -8.85
C ILE A 20 1.22 -3.47 -10.31
N GLN A 21 2.32 -2.84 -10.73
CA GLN A 21 2.50 -2.41 -12.11
C GLN A 21 2.51 -3.61 -13.08
N ARG A 22 3.24 -4.68 -12.77
CA ARG A 22 3.29 -5.92 -13.57
C ARG A 22 1.94 -6.62 -13.66
N CYS A 23 1.17 -6.63 -12.57
CA CYS A 23 -0.20 -7.10 -12.56
C CYS A 23 -1.11 -6.24 -13.44
N ARG A 24 -1.09 -4.91 -13.31
CA ARG A 24 -1.95 -4.00 -14.11
C ARG A 24 -1.65 -4.06 -15.60
N LEU A 25 -0.41 -4.39 -15.99
CA LEU A 25 -0.01 -4.55 -17.39
C LEU A 25 -0.46 -5.88 -18.01
N SER A 26 -0.88 -6.89 -17.22
CA SER A 26 -1.23 -8.21 -17.75
C SER A 26 -2.58 -8.24 -18.47
N GLY A 27 -3.49 -7.34 -18.11
CA GLY A 27 -4.87 -7.33 -18.61
C GLY A 27 -5.70 -8.54 -18.17
N ILE A 28 -5.19 -9.40 -17.28
CA ILE A 28 -5.84 -10.59 -16.74
C ILE A 28 -5.83 -10.56 -15.21
N LEU A 29 -6.58 -11.48 -14.59
CA LEU A 29 -6.56 -11.64 -13.13
C LEU A 29 -5.14 -12.02 -12.67
N CYS A 30 -4.54 -11.13 -11.89
CA CYS A 30 -3.23 -11.29 -11.27
C CYS A 30 -3.38 -11.62 -9.78
N ARG A 31 -2.52 -12.49 -9.26
CA ARG A 31 -2.33 -12.69 -7.82
C ARG A 31 -1.04 -12.02 -7.40
N LEU A 32 -1.09 -11.21 -6.35
CA LEU A 32 0.04 -10.66 -5.60
C LEU A 32 0.10 -11.38 -4.25
N THR A 33 1.15 -12.14 -4.00
CA THR A 33 1.33 -12.89 -2.76
C THR A 33 2.50 -12.32 -1.97
N ILE A 34 2.27 -12.05 -0.69
CA ILE A 34 3.25 -11.54 0.26
C ILE A 34 3.45 -12.62 1.33
N SER A 35 4.71 -13.00 1.58
CA SER A 35 5.05 -14.00 2.60
C SER A 35 6.13 -13.48 3.53
N ILE A 36 5.84 -13.51 4.83
CA ILE A 36 6.79 -13.16 5.88
C ILE A 36 7.10 -14.44 6.66
N LYS A 37 8.38 -14.80 6.74
CA LYS A 37 8.88 -15.92 7.55
C LYS A 37 9.79 -15.37 8.63
N CYS A 38 9.37 -15.55 9.87
CA CYS A 38 10.07 -15.06 11.06
C CYS A 38 10.88 -16.20 11.68
N PHE A 39 12.15 -15.93 11.98
CA PHE A 39 13.09 -16.87 12.60
C PHE A 39 13.64 -16.21 13.87
N HIS A 40 13.08 -16.56 15.03
CA HIS A 40 13.39 -15.95 16.31
C HIS A 40 14.46 -16.74 17.11
N GLU A 41 14.65 -18.04 16.86
CA GLU A 41 15.60 -18.89 17.59
C GLU A 41 17.04 -18.86 17.05
N LEU A 42 17.31 -18.05 16.01
CA LEU A 42 18.66 -17.81 15.49
C LEU A 42 19.48 -16.91 16.43
N GLU A 43 20.81 -17.05 16.40
CA GLU A 43 21.74 -16.16 17.13
C GLU A 43 21.53 -14.67 16.82
N THR A 44 21.00 -14.39 15.63
CA THR A 44 20.41 -13.09 15.27
C THR A 44 19.00 -13.33 14.71
N PRO A 45 17.94 -12.82 15.36
CA PRO A 45 16.58 -12.93 14.83
C PRO A 45 16.50 -12.34 13.42
N SER A 46 15.83 -13.04 12.52
CA SER A 46 15.71 -12.60 11.13
C SER A 46 14.32 -12.78 10.57
N VAL A 47 13.97 -11.91 9.61
CA VAL A 47 12.70 -11.92 8.89
C VAL A 47 13.01 -12.06 7.42
N ARG A 48 12.52 -13.13 6.78
CA ARG A 48 12.52 -13.26 5.32
C ARG A 48 11.20 -12.77 4.76
N ILE A 49 11.27 -11.78 3.88
CA ILE A 49 10.13 -11.18 3.20
C ILE A 49 10.19 -11.65 1.74
N SER A 50 9.08 -12.18 1.22
CA SER A 50 8.90 -12.51 -0.19
C SER A 50 7.68 -11.77 -0.74
N VAL A 51 7.82 -11.18 -1.93
CA VAL A 51 6.75 -10.57 -2.72
C VAL A 51 6.75 -11.27 -4.08
N SER A 52 5.65 -11.91 -4.45
CA SER A 52 5.49 -12.62 -5.73
C SER A 52 4.24 -12.19 -6.49
N ASP A 53 4.31 -12.18 -7.82
CA ASP A 53 3.15 -11.85 -8.67
C ASP A 53 3.02 -12.78 -9.88
N THR A 54 1.79 -12.91 -10.39
CA THR A 54 1.45 -13.64 -11.63
C THR A 54 1.21 -12.69 -12.82
N GLY A 55 1.87 -11.52 -12.85
CA GLY A 55 1.69 -10.50 -13.88
C GLY A 55 2.51 -10.75 -15.15
N VAL A 56 2.67 -9.71 -15.99
CA VAL A 56 3.56 -9.76 -17.18
C VAL A 56 5.04 -9.96 -16.83
N GLY A 57 5.35 -9.80 -15.55
CA GLY A 57 6.63 -10.04 -14.94
C GLY A 57 7.75 -9.08 -15.27
N SER A 58 8.90 -9.41 -14.68
CA SER A 58 9.96 -8.44 -14.46
C SER A 58 11.19 -8.71 -15.30
N SER A 59 12.14 -7.80 -15.09
CA SER A 59 13.51 -7.88 -15.53
C SER A 59 14.41 -7.21 -14.54
N LEU A 60 15.68 -7.58 -14.53
CA LEU A 60 16.67 -6.95 -13.68
C LEU A 60 16.75 -5.43 -13.88
N GLU A 61 16.52 -4.92 -15.09
CA GLU A 61 16.47 -3.47 -15.33
C GLU A 61 15.41 -2.76 -14.47
N GLU A 62 14.27 -3.39 -14.20
CA GLU A 62 13.24 -2.86 -13.30
C GLU A 62 13.81 -2.67 -11.87
N PHE A 63 14.58 -3.65 -11.40
CA PHE A 63 15.23 -3.62 -10.09
C PHE A 63 16.49 -2.75 -10.03
N ARG A 64 17.17 -2.52 -11.16
CA ARG A 64 18.30 -1.58 -11.28
C ARG A 64 17.83 -0.13 -11.23
N THR A 65 16.64 0.16 -11.74
CA THR A 65 16.00 1.49 -11.62
C THR A 65 15.34 1.73 -10.28
N MET A 66 15.46 0.82 -9.31
CA MET A 66 15.13 1.13 -7.92
C MET A 66 16.15 2.12 -7.39
N ASP A 67 15.81 3.40 -7.50
CA ASP A 67 16.52 4.54 -6.90
C ASP A 67 16.33 4.51 -5.38
N LEU A 68 16.92 3.48 -4.78
CA LEU A 68 17.22 3.41 -3.38
C LEU A 68 18.36 4.39 -3.22
N GLU A 69 18.05 5.59 -2.71
CA GLU A 69 18.99 6.67 -2.43
C GLU A 69 20.06 6.16 -1.44
N ALA A 70 21.07 5.44 -1.95
CA ALA A 70 21.92 4.55 -1.15
C ALA A 70 22.85 5.30 -0.17
N HIS A 71 22.82 6.63 -0.26
CA HIS A 71 23.53 7.59 0.58
C HIS A 71 22.66 8.15 1.72
N LEU A 72 21.34 7.92 1.71
CA LEU A 72 20.38 8.40 2.70
C LEU A 72 19.90 7.32 3.67
N TYR A 73 20.13 6.03 3.38
CA TYR A 73 19.65 4.94 4.25
C TYR A 73 20.79 4.08 4.76
N HIS A 74 20.83 3.93 6.09
CA HIS A 74 21.67 2.94 6.75
C HIS A 74 21.21 1.53 6.37
N TRP A 75 22.08 0.80 5.66
CA TRP A 75 21.85 -0.59 5.26
C TRP A 75 22.03 -1.59 6.40
N ASP A 76 22.39 -1.13 7.60
CA ASP A 76 22.93 -1.90 8.73
C ASP A 76 22.06 -3.11 9.19
N LYS A 77 20.80 -3.20 8.76
CA LYS A 77 19.86 -4.32 9.05
C LYS A 77 19.66 -5.31 7.89
N TRP A 78 20.11 -5.00 6.67
CA TRP A 78 19.95 -5.83 5.47
C TRP A 78 21.25 -5.90 4.65
N ASP A 79 21.63 -7.10 4.19
CA ASP A 79 22.82 -7.36 3.37
C ASP A 79 22.77 -6.79 1.94
N GLY A 80 21.77 -5.97 1.60
CA GLY A 80 21.60 -5.34 0.28
C GLY A 80 21.23 -6.33 -0.83
N LEU A 81 20.89 -7.57 -0.47
CA LEU A 81 20.75 -8.70 -1.37
C LEU A 81 19.29 -9.06 -1.67
N LEU A 82 18.90 -8.93 -2.94
CA LEU A 82 17.63 -9.40 -3.47
C LEU A 82 17.84 -10.72 -4.22
N SER A 83 17.05 -11.73 -3.87
CA SER A 83 16.92 -12.96 -4.65
C SER A 83 15.64 -12.88 -5.47
N ILE A 84 15.75 -13.00 -6.80
CA ILE A 84 14.67 -12.74 -7.75
C ILE A 84 14.48 -13.98 -8.64
N THR A 85 13.29 -14.58 -8.66
CA THR A 85 12.95 -15.74 -9.51
C THR A 85 11.82 -15.38 -10.47
N THR A 86 11.99 -15.65 -11.78
CA THR A 86 11.02 -15.22 -12.80
C THR A 86 11.10 -16.01 -14.16
N THR A 87 9.97 -16.15 -14.89
CA THR A 87 9.56 -17.03 -16.05
C THR A 87 8.53 -16.45 -17.09
N SER A 88 8.83 -16.26 -18.39
CA SER A 88 7.91 -15.46 -19.27
C SER A 88 6.55 -16.09 -19.60
N ILE A 89 5.50 -15.27 -19.76
CA ILE A 89 4.25 -15.67 -20.44
C ILE A 89 4.53 -16.28 -21.83
N ASN A 90 5.59 -15.83 -22.50
CA ASN A 90 6.01 -16.25 -23.84
C ASN A 90 7.23 -17.20 -23.87
N GLU A 91 7.78 -17.60 -22.72
CA GLU A 91 9.01 -18.40 -22.62
C GLU A 91 8.81 -19.59 -21.67
N LYS A 92 9.70 -20.58 -21.75
CA LYS A 92 9.58 -21.83 -20.96
C LYS A 92 10.59 -21.95 -19.82
N ASP A 93 11.56 -21.04 -19.77
CA ASP A 93 12.72 -21.15 -18.89
C ASP A 93 12.52 -20.35 -17.59
N ILE A 94 13.10 -20.87 -16.49
CA ILE A 94 13.04 -20.27 -15.15
C ILE A 94 14.37 -19.60 -14.84
N HIS A 95 14.37 -18.28 -14.69
CA HIS A 95 15.55 -17.51 -14.32
C HIS A 95 15.59 -17.24 -12.82
N HIS A 96 16.80 -17.30 -12.26
CA HIS A 96 17.08 -17.03 -10.87
C HIS A 96 18.24 -16.02 -10.82
N TYR A 97 18.01 -14.88 -10.20
CA TYR A 97 19.00 -13.82 -10.02
C TYR A 97 19.26 -13.59 -8.53
N ARG A 98 20.49 -13.17 -8.24
CA ARG A 98 20.91 -12.72 -6.92
C ARG A 98 21.54 -11.35 -7.09
N LEU A 99 20.72 -10.31 -6.97
CA LEU A 99 21.11 -8.92 -7.13
C LEU A 99 21.60 -8.40 -5.77
N ASN A 100 22.92 -8.19 -5.65
CA ASN A 100 23.42 -7.26 -4.64
C ASN A 100 23.21 -5.85 -5.20
N LEU A 101 22.53 -4.97 -4.47
CA LEU A 101 22.36 -3.57 -4.88
C LEU A 101 23.69 -2.80 -4.97
N GLN A 102 24.79 -3.38 -4.50
CA GLN A 102 26.14 -2.80 -4.55
C GLN A 102 26.94 -3.17 -5.82
N GLU A 103 26.62 -4.27 -6.55
CA GLU A 103 27.35 -4.68 -7.78
C GLU A 103 26.43 -5.39 -8.82
N THR A 104 26.58 -5.11 -10.13
CA THR A 104 25.50 -5.26 -11.13
C THR A 104 25.75 -6.21 -12.34
N VAL A 105 24.99 -7.31 -12.47
CA VAL A 105 24.96 -8.27 -13.64
C VAL A 105 23.54 -8.85 -13.91
N PHE A 106 23.17 -9.14 -15.18
CA PHE A 106 21.85 -9.31 -15.90
C PHE A 106 20.80 -10.36 -15.38
N SER A 107 19.55 -10.56 -15.88
CA SER A 107 18.87 -10.24 -17.19
C SER A 107 17.30 -9.99 -17.14
N ARG A 108 16.40 -10.77 -17.80
CA ARG A 108 14.89 -10.72 -17.74
C ARG A 108 14.33 -12.17 -17.66
N ILE A 109 13.17 -12.54 -17.06
CA ILE A 109 11.79 -12.49 -17.65
C ILE A 109 10.68 -13.17 -16.73
N SER A 110 9.34 -13.26 -17.02
CA SER A 110 8.10 -13.03 -16.17
C SER A 110 7.51 -13.74 -14.88
N GLY A 111 6.60 -13.08 -14.16
CA GLY A 111 6.02 -13.54 -12.87
C GLY A 111 7.10 -13.60 -11.80
N THR A 112 7.10 -12.71 -10.81
CA THR A 112 8.36 -12.37 -10.14
C THR A 112 8.28 -12.50 -8.64
N GLU A 113 8.84 -13.59 -8.10
CA GLU A 113 9.15 -13.68 -6.67
C GLU A 113 10.44 -12.91 -6.39
N VAL A 114 10.39 -11.94 -5.48
CA VAL A 114 11.55 -11.28 -4.91
C VAL A 114 11.55 -11.50 -3.42
N TYR A 115 12.63 -12.06 -2.87
CA TYR A 115 12.82 -12.16 -1.42
C TYR A 115 14.12 -11.55 -0.93
N PHE A 116 14.08 -11.09 0.32
CA PHE A 116 15.23 -10.61 1.08
C PHE A 116 15.08 -10.95 2.57
N SER A 117 16.19 -10.91 3.31
CA SER A 117 16.24 -11.23 4.74
C SER A 117 16.74 -10.02 5.52
N THR A 118 16.11 -9.67 6.63
CA THR A 118 16.52 -8.55 7.49
C THR A 118 16.64 -8.96 8.95
N ASN A 119 17.63 -8.38 9.64
CA ASN A 119 17.84 -8.54 11.08
C ASN A 119 17.13 -7.40 11.82
N GLU A 120 15.80 -7.30 11.68
CA GLU A 120 15.00 -6.34 12.45
C GLU A 120 14.88 -6.79 13.91
N GLU A 121 15.39 -5.96 14.84
CA GLU A 121 15.38 -6.23 16.29
C GLU A 121 13.96 -6.41 16.87
N ASN A 122 12.93 -5.94 16.17
CA ASN A 122 11.52 -6.04 16.56
C ASN A 122 10.68 -6.59 15.40
N THR A 123 10.77 -7.90 15.19
CA THR A 123 10.00 -8.66 14.19
C THR A 123 8.49 -8.39 14.28
N ASP A 124 7.92 -8.31 15.48
CA ASP A 124 6.48 -8.18 15.68
C ASP A 124 5.95 -6.79 15.27
N GLU A 125 6.72 -5.73 15.54
CA GLU A 125 6.44 -4.39 15.02
C GLU A 125 6.54 -4.36 13.49
N PHE A 126 7.55 -5.01 12.91
CA PHE A 126 7.69 -5.07 11.45
C PHE A 126 6.52 -5.83 10.78
N VAL A 127 6.11 -6.99 11.33
CA VAL A 127 4.94 -7.74 10.87
C VAL A 127 3.67 -6.88 10.97
N THR A 128 3.46 -6.22 12.12
CA THR A 128 2.32 -5.31 12.34
C THR A 128 2.31 -4.18 11.31
N TRP A 129 3.47 -3.61 11.00
CA TRP A 129 3.62 -2.60 9.95
C TRP A 129 3.27 -3.14 8.56
N VAL A 130 3.72 -4.34 8.19
CA VAL A 130 3.36 -4.95 6.89
C VAL A 130 1.86 -5.21 6.80
N VAL A 131 1.23 -5.75 7.86
CA VAL A 131 -0.23 -5.97 7.91
C VAL A 131 -0.97 -4.65 7.69
N HIS A 132 -0.60 -3.58 8.41
CA HIS A 132 -1.19 -2.26 8.20
C HIS A 132 -0.93 -1.67 6.80
N PHE A 133 0.26 -1.91 6.22
CA PHE A 133 0.57 -1.47 4.87
C PHE A 133 -0.30 -2.18 3.82
N VAL A 134 -0.48 -3.50 3.96
CA VAL A 134 -1.34 -4.31 3.09
C VAL A 134 -2.82 -3.91 3.24
N GLN A 135 -3.29 -3.68 4.47
CA GLN A 135 -4.64 -3.15 4.72
C GLN A 135 -4.87 -1.80 4.02
N LYS A 136 -3.88 -0.91 4.02
CA LYS A 136 -3.95 0.38 3.30
C LYS A 136 -3.91 0.18 1.78
N MET A 137 -3.05 -0.69 1.25
CA MET A 137 -3.01 -1.04 -0.19
C MET A 137 -4.39 -1.50 -0.72
N LEU A 138 -5.13 -2.27 0.08
CA LEU A 138 -6.44 -2.79 -0.28
C LEU A 138 -7.54 -1.72 -0.39
N VAL A 139 -7.33 -0.52 0.15
CA VAL A 139 -8.26 0.61 0.00
C VAL A 139 -8.49 0.96 -1.47
N LEU A 140 -7.48 0.83 -2.33
CA LEU A 140 -7.63 1.16 -3.76
C LEU A 140 -8.51 0.16 -4.53
N LYS A 141 -8.74 -1.05 -4.01
CA LYS A 141 -9.44 -2.15 -4.70
C LYS A 141 -9.03 -2.29 -6.18
N VAL A 142 -7.72 -2.36 -6.42
CA VAL A 142 -7.14 -2.35 -7.78
C VAL A 142 -7.71 -3.51 -8.60
N GLN A 143 -8.41 -3.18 -9.69
CA GLN A 143 -9.11 -4.17 -10.50
C GLN A 143 -8.15 -5.19 -11.10
N GLY A 144 -8.58 -6.45 -11.11
CA GLY A 144 -7.77 -7.56 -11.60
C GLY A 144 -6.62 -7.97 -10.70
N ILE A 145 -6.50 -7.47 -9.46
CA ILE A 145 -5.47 -7.90 -8.50
C ILE A 145 -6.12 -8.54 -7.26
N VAL A 146 -5.74 -9.79 -6.99
CA VAL A 146 -6.00 -10.48 -5.72
C VAL A 146 -4.74 -10.41 -4.87
N VAL A 147 -4.88 -10.15 -3.56
CA VAL A 147 -3.75 -10.04 -2.63
C VAL A 147 -3.86 -11.14 -1.57
N ASP A 148 -2.78 -11.90 -1.40
CA ASP A 148 -2.61 -12.86 -0.30
C ASP A 148 -1.48 -12.36 0.63
N LEU A 149 -1.70 -12.40 1.95
CA LEU A 149 -0.64 -12.22 2.96
C LEU A 149 -0.52 -13.50 3.79
N SER A 150 0.71 -13.93 4.02
CA SER A 150 1.02 -15.05 4.91
C SER A 150 2.13 -14.65 5.87
N VAL A 151 1.94 -14.95 7.16
CA VAL A 151 2.94 -14.73 8.21
C VAL A 151 3.19 -16.08 8.89
N GLN A 152 4.44 -16.52 8.91
CA GLN A 152 4.83 -17.82 9.46
C GLN A 152 5.96 -17.64 10.47
N ASN A 153 5.71 -18.03 11.72
CA ASN A 153 6.77 -18.24 12.70
C ASN A 153 7.38 -19.62 12.42
N MET A 154 8.67 -19.63 12.09
CA MET A 154 9.38 -20.83 11.65
C MET A 154 9.88 -21.70 12.80
N ASP A 155 9.98 -21.13 14.01
CA ASP A 155 10.55 -21.80 15.19
C ASP A 155 9.52 -22.76 15.81
N ASN A 156 8.27 -22.32 15.95
CA ASN A 156 7.18 -23.11 16.54
C ASN A 156 6.21 -23.74 15.51
N ASN A 157 6.51 -23.63 14.21
CA ASN A 157 5.59 -24.01 13.10
C ASN A 157 4.21 -23.33 13.13
N CYS A 158 4.01 -22.31 13.98
CA CYS A 158 2.79 -21.52 14.03
C CYS A 158 2.69 -20.62 12.80
N SER A 159 1.63 -20.81 12.00
CA SER A 159 1.33 -19.96 10.85
C SER A 159 0.05 -19.17 11.06
N ILE A 160 0.11 -17.87 10.78
CA ILE A 160 -1.03 -16.96 10.71
C ILE A 160 -1.23 -16.66 9.22
N HIS A 161 -2.26 -17.26 8.63
CA HIS A 161 -2.65 -16.99 7.24
C HIS A 161 -3.81 -16.01 7.21
N GLU A 162 -3.49 -14.72 7.23
CA GLU A 162 -4.47 -13.66 6.99
C GLU A 162 -4.72 -13.52 5.48
N HIS A 163 -5.64 -14.35 4.99
CA HIS A 163 -6.17 -14.22 3.64
C HIS A 163 -6.97 -12.91 3.50
N PHE A 164 -6.29 -11.82 3.15
CA PHE A 164 -6.90 -10.57 2.70
C PHE A 164 -7.49 -10.67 1.30
N LEU A 165 -8.26 -11.73 1.06
CA LEU A 165 -9.11 -11.83 -0.11
C LEU A 165 -9.99 -10.57 -0.15
N PRO A 166 -10.07 -9.87 -1.29
CA PRO A 166 -11.29 -9.17 -1.62
C PRO A 166 -12.41 -10.20 -1.44
N LYS A 167 -13.50 -9.82 -0.74
CA LYS A 167 -14.77 -10.54 -0.88
C LYS A 167 -15.31 -10.28 -2.28
N THR A 168 -14.61 -10.80 -3.28
CA THR A 168 -15.22 -11.28 -4.51
C THR A 168 -16.14 -12.39 -4.03
N GLU A 169 -17.43 -12.09 -4.03
CA GLU A 169 -18.48 -13.11 -3.90
C GLU A 169 -18.14 -14.21 -4.91
N ASP A 170 -17.96 -15.44 -4.41
CA ASP A 170 -17.74 -16.71 -5.11
C ASP A 170 -17.01 -16.62 -6.48
N PRO A 171 -15.82 -17.23 -6.69
CA PRO A 171 -15.15 -17.21 -8.01
C PRO A 171 -15.97 -17.80 -9.19
N PHE A 172 -17.12 -18.43 -8.93
CA PHE A 172 -18.09 -18.86 -9.94
C PHE A 172 -19.29 -17.91 -10.15
N LEU A 173 -19.45 -16.89 -9.30
CA LEU A 173 -20.39 -15.79 -9.52
C LEU A 173 -19.71 -14.66 -10.30
N VAL A 174 -20.47 -14.14 -11.26
CA VAL A 174 -20.09 -13.15 -12.27
C VAL A 174 -19.16 -12.08 -11.70
N PRO A 175 -18.00 -11.78 -12.32
CA PRO A 175 -17.13 -10.71 -11.85
C PRO A 175 -17.94 -9.41 -11.74
N ALA A 176 -17.86 -8.76 -10.58
CA ALA A 176 -18.41 -7.42 -10.37
C ALA A 176 -18.03 -6.53 -11.56
N PRO A 177 -18.98 -5.75 -12.12
CA PRO A 177 -18.85 -5.22 -13.47
C PRO A 177 -17.53 -4.47 -13.65
N LEU A 178 -16.82 -4.80 -14.74
CA LEU A 178 -15.50 -4.28 -15.13
C LEU A 178 -15.51 -2.77 -15.50
N SER A 179 -16.42 -2.01 -14.90
CA SER A 179 -16.75 -0.61 -15.20
C SER A 179 -16.88 0.26 -13.95
N VAL A 180 -16.60 -0.25 -12.75
CA VAL A 180 -16.46 0.60 -11.54
C VAL A 180 -15.27 1.55 -11.79
N SER A 181 -15.42 2.84 -11.51
CA SER A 181 -14.30 3.78 -11.65
C SER A 181 -13.28 3.61 -10.51
N ASN A 182 -12.02 4.02 -10.73
CA ASN A 182 -10.98 3.93 -9.70
C ASN A 182 -11.40 4.64 -8.40
N ILE A 183 -12.10 5.78 -8.51
CA ILE A 183 -12.57 6.56 -7.37
C ILE A 183 -13.70 5.88 -6.58
N GLU A 184 -14.63 5.18 -7.25
CA GLU A 184 -15.68 4.38 -6.59
C GLU A 184 -15.10 3.11 -5.94
N ALA A 185 -14.12 2.49 -6.59
CA ALA A 185 -13.38 1.36 -6.03
C ALA A 185 -12.61 1.80 -4.77
N MET A 186 -11.92 2.94 -4.84
CA MET A 186 -11.19 3.54 -3.72
C MET A 186 -12.13 3.96 -2.58
N SER A 187 -13.28 4.59 -2.87
CA SER A 187 -14.23 4.99 -1.83
C SER A 187 -14.80 3.76 -1.12
N SER A 188 -15.17 2.72 -1.86
CA SER A 188 -15.66 1.47 -1.30
C SER A 188 -14.58 0.71 -0.51
N GLY A 189 -13.30 0.84 -0.87
CA GLY A 189 -12.21 0.28 -0.09
C GLY A 189 -11.90 1.09 1.17
N LEU A 190 -12.10 2.41 1.15
CA LEU A 190 -11.97 3.26 2.34
C LEU A 190 -13.09 2.98 3.35
N GLU A 191 -14.33 2.78 2.89
CA GLU A 191 -15.43 2.27 3.73
C GLU A 191 -15.05 0.93 4.38
N ASP A 192 -14.55 -0.03 3.60
CA ASP A 192 -14.14 -1.34 4.13
C ASP A 192 -12.95 -1.25 5.10
N TYR A 193 -12.01 -0.33 4.88
CA TYR A 193 -10.90 -0.08 5.81
C TYR A 193 -11.41 0.45 7.16
N ILE A 194 -12.29 1.45 7.16
CA ILE A 194 -12.90 2.02 8.38
C ILE A 194 -13.72 0.97 9.14
N LEU A 195 -14.44 0.11 8.43
CA LEU A 195 -15.25 -0.96 9.03
C LEU A 195 -14.40 -2.13 9.55
N LYS A 196 -13.33 -2.53 8.86
CA LYS A 196 -12.45 -3.65 9.26
C LYS A 196 -11.45 -3.28 10.34
N HIS A 197 -10.83 -2.10 10.26
CA HIS A 197 -9.77 -1.62 11.16
C HIS A 197 -10.28 -1.24 12.57
N ARG A 198 -11.48 -1.73 12.93
CA ARG A 198 -12.19 -1.44 14.19
C ARG A 198 -12.73 -2.68 14.92
N GLY A 199 -12.48 -3.86 14.38
CA GLY A 199 -12.79 -5.14 15.03
C GLY A 199 -11.73 -5.58 16.03
N SER A 200 -11.55 -4.84 17.13
CA SER A 200 -10.94 -5.46 18.32
C SER A 200 -11.92 -6.52 18.83
N ALA A 201 -11.43 -7.73 19.12
CA ALA A 201 -12.26 -8.86 19.54
C ALA A 201 -13.06 -8.60 20.84
N GLU A 202 -12.70 -7.58 21.61
CA GLU A 202 -13.33 -7.24 22.89
C GLU A 202 -14.47 -6.21 22.80
N ILE A 203 -14.60 -5.43 21.71
CA ILE A 203 -15.63 -4.39 21.59
C ILE A 203 -16.28 -4.38 20.20
N VAL A 204 -17.52 -4.87 20.13
CA VAL A 204 -18.36 -4.84 18.92
C VAL A 204 -18.88 -3.42 18.68
N CYS A 205 -18.13 -2.64 17.90
CA CYS A 205 -18.52 -1.30 17.43
C CYS A 205 -19.31 -1.41 16.12
N SER A 206 -20.63 -1.39 16.21
CA SER A 206 -21.56 -1.65 15.09
C SER A 206 -21.80 -0.45 14.16
N VAL A 207 -20.74 0.18 13.63
CA VAL A 207 -20.90 1.13 12.52
C VAL A 207 -21.35 0.35 11.29
N ARG A 208 -22.49 0.71 10.70
CA ARG A 208 -22.99 0.08 9.48
C ARG A 208 -22.54 0.90 8.26
N ARG A 209 -22.42 0.28 7.08
CA ARG A 209 -21.94 0.98 5.88
C ARG A 209 -22.90 2.11 5.48
N GLU A 210 -24.20 1.86 5.60
CA GLU A 210 -25.30 2.80 5.36
C GLU A 210 -25.30 4.04 6.29
N ASP A 211 -24.61 3.99 7.43
CA ASP A 211 -24.45 5.14 8.32
C ASP A 211 -23.34 6.10 7.85
N LEU A 212 -22.41 5.61 7.03
CA LEU A 212 -21.30 6.40 6.50
C LEU A 212 -21.79 7.44 5.48
N LYS A 213 -21.07 8.56 5.38
CA LYS A 213 -21.24 9.56 4.32
C LYS A 213 -19.98 9.61 3.48
N VAL A 214 -20.14 9.40 2.18
CA VAL A 214 -19.04 9.33 1.21
C VAL A 214 -19.06 10.56 0.32
N GLY A 215 -17.93 11.26 0.24
CA GLY A 215 -17.66 12.31 -0.75
C GLY A 215 -16.57 11.85 -1.72
N MET A 216 -16.70 12.21 -2.99
CA MET A 216 -15.74 11.87 -4.06
C MET A 216 -15.40 13.12 -4.87
N GLY A 217 -14.13 13.27 -5.27
CA GLY A 217 -13.66 14.32 -6.17
C GLY A 217 -12.60 13.82 -7.14
N HIS A 218 -12.78 14.12 -8.43
CA HIS A 218 -11.86 13.76 -9.51
C HIS A 218 -11.31 15.03 -10.17
N ALA A 219 -9.99 15.08 -10.39
CA ALA A 219 -9.33 16.14 -11.14
C ALA A 219 -8.28 15.56 -12.08
N SER A 220 -8.22 16.04 -13.33
CA SER A 220 -7.25 15.57 -14.31
C SER A 220 -6.64 16.71 -15.13
N ASN A 221 -5.31 16.67 -15.32
CA ASN A 221 -4.61 17.65 -16.15
C ASN A 221 -4.48 17.12 -17.59
N LEU A 222 -5.52 17.35 -18.39
CA LEU A 222 -5.54 17.03 -19.82
C LEU A 222 -4.98 18.14 -20.71
N ARG A 223 -4.54 19.28 -20.14
CA ARG A 223 -4.35 20.54 -20.89
C ARG A 223 -2.90 20.96 -21.12
N THR A 224 -1.91 20.37 -20.45
CA THR A 224 -0.50 20.76 -20.62
C THR A 224 0.39 19.59 -21.04
N VAL A 225 1.21 19.80 -22.08
CA VAL A 225 2.09 18.76 -22.68
C VAL A 225 3.03 18.10 -21.64
N ARG A 226 3.43 18.82 -20.59
CA ARG A 226 4.37 18.34 -19.57
C ARG A 226 3.73 17.44 -18.49
N ASN A 227 2.43 17.56 -18.23
CA ASN A 227 1.70 16.78 -17.19
C ASN A 227 0.45 16.07 -17.76
N ALA A 228 0.41 15.83 -19.08
CA ALA A 228 -0.76 15.34 -19.78
C ALA A 228 -1.21 13.96 -19.25
N GLY A 229 -2.40 13.90 -18.65
CA GLY A 229 -2.98 12.67 -18.13
C GLY A 229 -2.61 12.33 -16.69
N HIS A 230 -2.05 13.27 -15.92
CA HIS A 230 -2.00 13.15 -14.46
C HIS A 230 -3.40 13.34 -13.87
N VAL A 231 -3.83 12.41 -13.01
CA VAL A 231 -5.12 12.37 -12.32
C VAL A 231 -4.91 12.38 -10.81
N PHE A 232 -5.84 13.07 -10.12
CA PHE A 232 -6.05 13.00 -8.69
C PHE A 232 -7.50 12.57 -8.43
N ASP A 233 -7.67 11.40 -7.82
CA ASP A 233 -8.93 10.95 -7.23
C ASP A 233 -8.86 11.17 -5.71
N VAL A 234 -9.93 11.64 -5.10
CA VAL A 234 -10.05 11.86 -3.66
C VAL A 234 -11.37 11.27 -3.16
N ALA A 235 -11.30 10.42 -2.14
CA ALA A 235 -12.46 9.95 -1.40
C ALA A 235 -12.38 10.45 0.05
N ILE A 236 -13.51 10.88 0.60
CA ILE A 236 -13.66 11.27 2.01
C ILE A 236 -14.79 10.42 2.57
N VAL A 237 -14.56 9.74 3.68
CA VAL A 237 -15.59 8.96 4.37
C VAL A 237 -15.75 9.51 5.78
N ILE A 238 -16.99 9.85 6.12
CA ILE A 238 -17.37 10.45 7.40
C ILE A 238 -18.30 9.48 8.15
N ALA A 239 -17.94 9.16 9.40
CA ALA A 239 -18.74 8.38 10.33
C ALA A 239 -19.31 9.32 11.41
N PRO A 240 -20.65 9.54 11.46
CA PRO A 240 -21.26 10.44 12.45
C PRO A 240 -21.03 9.97 13.89
N ALA A 241 -20.72 10.87 14.83
CA ALA A 241 -20.50 10.50 16.24
C ALA A 241 -21.76 9.96 16.94
N THR A 242 -22.94 10.17 16.36
CA THR A 242 -24.25 9.74 16.91
C THR A 242 -24.51 8.23 16.79
N THR A 243 -23.66 7.45 16.11
CA THR A 243 -23.95 6.04 15.79
C THR A 243 -23.52 5.02 16.84
N MET A 244 -22.74 5.39 17.87
CA MET A 244 -22.68 4.78 19.23
C MET A 244 -21.46 5.29 20.03
N PRO A 245 -21.53 5.40 21.37
CA PRO A 245 -20.40 5.83 22.21
C PRO A 245 -19.33 4.75 22.45
N CYS A 246 -19.52 3.53 21.93
CA CYS A 246 -18.73 2.35 22.33
C CYS A 246 -17.29 2.29 21.81
N CYS A 247 -16.85 3.20 20.95
CA CYS A 247 -15.56 3.08 20.26
C CYS A 247 -14.80 4.41 20.18
N LEU A 248 -13.60 4.43 20.78
CA LEU A 248 -12.75 5.59 21.10
C LEU A 248 -12.41 6.55 19.94
N ARG A 249 -12.64 6.15 18.69
CA ARG A 249 -12.47 6.99 17.49
C ARG A 249 -13.75 7.64 16.94
N ALA A 250 -14.93 7.41 17.52
CA ALA A 250 -16.19 7.99 16.99
C ALA A 250 -16.22 9.52 17.12
N SER A 251 -15.42 10.01 18.06
CA SER A 251 -14.97 11.38 18.22
C SER A 251 -13.44 11.36 18.34
N SER A 252 -12.73 11.03 17.26
CA SER A 252 -11.27 11.17 17.23
C SER A 252 -10.90 12.63 16.99
N GLN A 253 -9.93 13.18 17.74
CA GLN A 253 -9.30 14.47 17.39
C GLN A 253 -8.35 14.36 16.18
N THR A 254 -8.42 13.26 15.44
CA THR A 254 -7.54 12.97 14.31
C THR A 254 -8.29 12.39 13.12
N THR A 255 -7.85 12.78 11.92
CA THR A 255 -8.28 12.23 10.62
C THR A 255 -7.09 11.55 9.95
N GLU A 256 -7.20 10.29 9.57
CA GLU A 256 -6.16 9.62 8.77
C GLU A 256 -6.24 10.07 7.31
N VAL A 257 -5.07 10.34 6.72
CA VAL A 257 -4.94 10.69 5.30
C VAL A 257 -4.09 9.62 4.62
N LEU A 258 -4.74 8.75 3.86
CA LEU A 258 -4.12 7.69 3.07
C LEU A 258 -3.75 8.25 1.69
N TYR A 259 -2.45 8.34 1.40
CA TYR A 259 -1.96 8.78 0.10
C TYR A 259 -1.46 7.59 -0.73
N PHE A 260 -1.84 7.58 -2.00
CA PHE A 260 -1.49 6.56 -2.97
C PHE A 260 -0.87 7.21 -4.21
N GLN A 261 0.30 6.70 -4.63
CA GLN A 261 0.92 7.08 -5.88
C GLN A 261 0.96 5.88 -6.83
N ASN A 262 0.48 6.07 -8.05
CA ASN A 262 0.52 5.04 -9.11
C ASN A 262 0.02 3.66 -8.66
N PHE A 263 -1.06 3.64 -7.87
CA PHE A 263 -1.73 2.44 -7.33
C PHE A 263 -1.00 1.71 -6.18
N SER A 264 0.00 2.35 -5.56
CA SER A 264 0.69 1.86 -4.36
C SER A 264 0.53 2.86 -3.20
N PRO A 265 0.46 2.42 -1.91
CA PRO A 265 0.54 3.35 -0.78
C PRO A 265 1.89 4.09 -0.79
N SER A 266 1.89 5.37 -0.47
CA SER A 266 3.10 6.20 -0.53
C SER A 266 3.05 7.34 0.47
N SER A 267 4.22 7.87 0.86
CA SER A 267 4.30 9.07 1.68
C SER A 267 3.64 10.26 0.97
N ILE A 268 2.84 11.03 1.71
CA ILE A 268 2.17 12.19 1.13
C ILE A 268 3.18 13.29 0.72
N PRO A 269 3.12 13.82 -0.51
CA PRO A 269 4.07 14.86 -0.94
C PRO A 269 3.75 16.21 -0.28
N LYS A 270 4.79 17.03 -0.08
CA LYS A 270 4.68 18.38 0.52
C LYS A 270 3.60 19.25 -0.14
N LEU A 271 3.41 19.15 -1.46
CA LEU A 271 2.36 19.89 -2.17
C LEU A 271 0.94 19.47 -1.76
N ALA A 272 0.71 18.19 -1.46
CA ALA A 272 -0.58 17.71 -0.97
C ALA A 272 -0.79 18.08 0.51
N LEU A 273 0.27 18.05 1.33
CA LEU A 273 0.24 18.57 2.70
C LEU A 273 -0.16 20.06 2.72
N SER A 274 0.53 20.91 1.97
CA SER A 274 0.18 22.35 1.90
C SER A 274 -1.18 22.62 1.28
N ALA A 275 -1.69 21.73 0.42
CA ALA A 275 -3.07 21.81 -0.04
C ALA A 275 -4.08 21.51 1.08
N LEU A 276 -3.81 20.52 1.94
CA LEU A 276 -4.62 20.21 3.11
C LEU A 276 -4.57 21.31 4.18
N GLU A 277 -3.39 21.91 4.42
CA GLU A 277 -3.23 23.09 5.29
C GLU A 277 -4.00 24.31 4.76
N GLY A 278 -4.04 24.49 3.43
CA GLY A 278 -4.71 25.60 2.77
C GLY A 278 -6.24 25.50 2.69
N ILE A 279 -6.84 24.37 3.06
CA ILE A 279 -8.30 24.23 3.12
C ILE A 279 -8.85 25.10 4.25
N LYS A 280 -9.94 25.82 3.98
CA LYS A 280 -10.65 26.66 4.96
C LYS A 280 -11.49 25.80 5.92
N TRP A 281 -10.87 24.88 6.65
CA TRP A 281 -11.53 23.97 7.60
C TRP A 281 -12.60 24.63 8.50
N PRO A 282 -12.43 25.88 9.00
CA PRO A 282 -13.45 26.53 9.81
C PRO A 282 -14.80 26.75 9.11
N THR A 283 -14.86 26.81 7.77
CA THR A 283 -16.15 26.89 7.05
C THR A 283 -16.93 25.57 7.08
N TYR A 284 -16.28 24.47 7.47
CA TYR A 284 -16.86 23.15 7.64
C TYR A 284 -17.00 22.77 9.13
N GLY A 285 -16.77 23.71 10.06
CA GLY A 285 -16.84 23.48 11.50
C GLY A 285 -15.64 22.75 12.11
N LEU A 286 -14.52 22.65 11.39
CA LEU A 286 -13.29 22.02 11.85
C LEU A 286 -12.17 23.05 12.05
N LYS A 287 -11.30 22.86 13.04
CA LYS A 287 -10.10 23.68 13.26
C LYS A 287 -8.87 22.80 13.23
N LEU A 288 -8.02 22.97 12.23
CA LEU A 288 -6.77 22.24 12.11
C LEU A 288 -5.74 22.81 13.09
N LYS A 289 -5.24 21.97 14.01
CA LYS A 289 -4.16 22.30 14.94
C LYS A 289 -2.81 22.15 14.28
N GLU A 290 -2.55 20.97 13.70
CA GLU A 290 -1.33 20.63 12.98
C GLU A 290 -1.56 19.41 12.08
N ILE A 291 -0.65 19.19 11.12
CA ILE A 291 -0.57 17.92 10.39
C ILE A 291 0.64 17.15 10.90
N LEU A 292 0.38 15.97 11.47
CA LEU A 292 1.42 15.04 11.90
C LEU A 292 1.71 14.09 10.74
N VAL A 293 2.99 13.92 10.41
CA VAL A 293 3.44 12.91 9.44
C VAL A 293 4.41 11.99 10.17
N ASP A 294 4.10 10.69 10.19
CA ASP A 294 4.96 9.71 10.83
C ASP A 294 6.14 9.27 9.93
N ARG A 295 6.97 8.36 10.45
CA ARG A 295 8.20 7.93 9.77
C ARG A 295 7.96 7.23 8.45
N ASP A 296 6.81 6.58 8.28
CA ASP A 296 6.44 5.82 7.09
C ASP A 296 5.62 6.67 6.10
N GLY A 297 5.44 7.96 6.41
CA GLY A 297 4.78 8.94 5.58
C GLY A 297 3.25 8.93 5.71
N PHE A 298 2.70 8.27 6.73
CA PHE A 298 1.27 8.37 7.03
C PHE A 298 0.99 9.74 7.65
N ALA A 299 0.03 10.46 7.06
CA ALA A 299 -0.37 11.77 7.53
C ALA A 299 -1.66 11.70 8.33
N VAL A 300 -1.69 12.51 9.38
CA VAL A 300 -2.81 12.62 10.31
C VAL A 300 -3.09 14.10 10.53
N LEU A 301 -4.29 14.56 10.17
CA LEU A 301 -4.74 15.90 10.52
C LEU A 301 -5.15 15.87 11.99
N GLN A 302 -4.55 16.70 12.84
CA GLN A 302 -5.00 16.87 14.23
C GLN A 302 -5.93 18.08 14.34
N TRP A 303 -7.08 17.89 14.95
CA TRP A 303 -8.09 18.92 15.19
C TRP A 303 -7.90 19.56 16.58
N GLU A 304 -8.14 20.87 16.72
CA GLU A 304 -8.11 21.55 18.03
C GLU A 304 -9.26 21.08 18.93
N ASP A 305 -10.46 21.09 18.37
CA ASP A 305 -11.70 20.68 19.03
C ASP A 305 -12.03 19.23 18.67
N LEU A 306 -12.81 18.58 19.53
CA LEU A 306 -13.34 17.23 19.29
C LEU A 306 -14.42 17.30 18.18
N PRO A 307 -14.24 16.68 17.00
CA PRO A 307 -15.19 16.82 15.91
C PRO A 307 -16.48 16.00 16.18
N LEU A 308 -17.61 16.51 15.66
CA LEU A 308 -18.93 15.88 15.77
C LEU A 308 -19.12 14.64 14.87
N ALA A 309 -18.12 14.31 14.08
CA ALA A 309 -18.03 13.11 13.27
C ALA A 309 -16.56 12.75 13.05
N HIS A 310 -16.26 11.46 12.96
CA HIS A 310 -14.95 11.00 12.50
C HIS A 310 -14.87 11.10 10.97
N MET A 311 -13.70 11.41 10.44
CA MET A 311 -13.47 11.56 9.00
C MET A 311 -12.11 10.96 8.65
N ASP A 312 -12.05 10.17 7.58
CA ASP A 312 -10.79 9.73 6.95
C ASP A 312 -10.80 10.10 5.45
N ILE A 313 -9.60 10.30 4.90
CA ILE A 313 -9.40 10.78 3.53
C ILE A 313 -8.46 9.83 2.79
N ALA A 314 -8.83 9.42 1.58
CA ALA A 314 -7.94 8.75 0.63
C ALA A 314 -7.67 9.66 -0.57
N ILE A 315 -6.41 9.79 -0.96
CA ILE A 315 -5.94 10.60 -2.10
C ILE A 315 -5.12 9.70 -3.01
N HIS A 316 -5.53 9.53 -4.26
CA HIS A 316 -4.85 8.72 -5.26
C HIS A 316 -4.38 9.56 -6.44
N SER A 317 -3.05 9.57 -6.64
CA SER A 317 -2.34 10.36 -7.65
C SER A 317 -1.72 9.40 -8.66
N PHE A 318 -2.14 9.45 -9.92
CA PHE A 318 -1.68 8.49 -10.95
C PHE A 318 -1.74 9.05 -12.37
N TYR A 319 -0.99 8.44 -13.28
CA TYR A 319 -1.03 8.78 -14.71
C TYR A 319 -1.89 7.80 -15.50
N ILE A 320 -2.80 8.31 -16.34
CA ILE A 320 -3.72 7.52 -17.19
C ILE A 320 -2.94 6.62 -18.15
N LYS A 321 -1.86 7.15 -18.72
CA LYS A 321 -0.86 6.38 -19.45
C LYS A 321 0.42 6.43 -18.63
N TYR A 322 0.89 5.28 -18.19
CA TYR A 322 2.27 5.17 -17.72
C TYR A 322 3.20 5.56 -18.88
N PRO A 323 4.23 6.38 -18.68
CA PRO A 323 5.29 6.49 -19.66
C PRO A 323 5.92 5.10 -19.79
N THR A 324 5.77 4.49 -20.96
CA THR A 324 6.52 3.28 -21.30
C THR A 324 8.00 3.58 -21.11
N PRO A 325 8.75 2.79 -20.32
CA PRO A 325 10.19 2.95 -20.20
C PRO A 325 10.82 3.00 -21.58
N ILE A 326 11.65 4.02 -21.84
CA ILE A 326 12.32 4.20 -23.12
C ILE A 326 13.37 3.09 -23.26
N GLY A 327 12.99 1.97 -23.88
CA GLY A 327 13.82 0.77 -23.89
C GLY A 327 13.07 -0.52 -24.22
N THR A 328 12.28 -0.51 -25.29
CA THR A 328 11.75 -1.73 -25.94
C THR A 328 12.00 -1.65 -27.44
N TYR A 329 13.14 -2.20 -27.84
CA TYR A 329 13.46 -2.73 -29.16
C TYR A 329 14.13 -4.09 -28.93
#